data_AF-F6IM07-F1
#
_entry.id   AF-F6IM07-F1
#
_cell.length_a   1.000
_cell.length_b   1.000
_cell.length_c   1.000
_cell.angle_alpha   90.00
_cell.angle_beta   90.00
_cell.angle_gamma   90.00
#
_symmetry.space_group_name_H-M   'P 1'
#
loop_
_entity.id
_entity.type
_entity.pdbx_description
1 polymer ?
#
loop_
_entity_poly.entity_id
_entity_poly.type
_entity_poly.pdbx_seq_one_letter_code
_entity_poly.pdbx_strand_id
1 'polypeptide(L)'
;MDALRYFLVPAMTLTGVAGFILGGPFVWLGIATFAVLMLLDIVLPSDHKVRSRGIAPVADIAIYLQLPLIVALYLAFANSVVSGTNPIWGADGSAWQLIGSIASLAWLSAVPTLPVAHELMHRRHWFPRAVAKGLSAFYGDPNRDVAHIVTHHVHLDTAKDSDTPLRGQTIYSFVFQATWGSYKDTWEKQGEILTRLGYSPWSWRNAMWLQLVLVGAIILGVAAAAGPIAGFATFGAMFFAKMFVEGFNYFQHYGLLRVEGDPIAKHHAWNHLGMIVRPIGVEITNHINHHLDGHIPFYELQPEPKAPQMPSLFLCFLCGLVPPVWHKFIAQPRLKDWDLHFASSTERQLAMAANARAGWPAWATTD
;
A
#
# COMPACT_ATOMS: atom_id res chain seq x y z
N MET A 1 0.64 -22.77 14.98
CA MET A 1 1.81 -21.88 15.16
C MET A 1 1.99 -20.94 13.98
N ASP A 2 1.90 -21.42 12.74
CA ASP A 2 2.16 -20.58 11.55
C ASP A 2 1.20 -19.39 11.40
N ALA A 3 -0.08 -19.53 11.76
CA ALA A 3 -1.08 -18.45 11.74
C ALA A 3 -0.74 -17.26 12.65
N LEU A 4 0.06 -17.45 13.71
CA LEU A 4 0.34 -16.41 14.69
C LEU A 4 1.17 -15.25 14.11
N ARG A 5 1.89 -15.48 13.02
CA ARG A 5 2.65 -14.44 12.31
C ARG A 5 1.78 -13.27 11.85
N TYR A 6 0.52 -13.53 11.49
CA TYR A 6 -0.38 -12.49 11.00
C TYR A 6 -0.86 -11.57 12.12
N PHE A 7 -0.69 -11.95 13.39
CA PHE A 7 -0.92 -11.07 14.52
C PHE A 7 0.13 -9.94 14.63
N LEU A 8 1.20 -9.96 13.82
CA LEU A 8 2.07 -8.79 13.65
C LEU A 8 1.27 -7.56 13.18
N VAL A 9 0.29 -7.73 12.29
CA VAL A 9 -0.58 -6.65 11.81
C VAL A 9 -1.33 -5.95 12.96
N PRO A 10 -2.18 -6.64 13.75
CA PRO A 10 -2.85 -6.01 14.88
C PRO A 10 -1.88 -5.56 15.98
N ALA A 11 -0.74 -6.25 16.20
CA ALA A 11 0.26 -5.83 17.18
C ALA A 11 0.91 -4.49 16.83
N MET A 12 1.18 -4.23 15.54
CA MET A 12 1.66 -2.92 15.07
C MET A 12 0.65 -1.82 15.40
N THR A 13 -0.62 -2.03 15.05
CA THR A 13 -1.68 -1.04 15.31
C THR A 13 -1.88 -0.81 16.81
N LEU A 14 -1.86 -1.88 17.61
CA LEU A 14 -1.94 -1.80 19.08
C LEU A 14 -0.77 -1.02 19.70
N THR A 15 0.42 -1.09 19.11
CA THR A 15 1.59 -0.30 19.56
C THR A 15 1.32 1.20 19.42
N GLY A 16 0.65 1.62 18.35
CA GLY A 16 0.20 3.01 18.18
C GLY A 16 -0.91 3.40 19.15
N VAL A 17 -1.89 2.51 19.36
CA VAL A 17 -2.97 2.73 20.34
C VAL A 17 -2.38 2.96 21.74
N ALA A 18 -1.46 2.09 22.17
CA ALA A 18 -0.75 2.24 23.43
C ALA A 18 0.05 3.56 23.48
N GLY A 19 0.71 3.93 22.38
CA GLY A 19 1.42 5.21 22.26
C GLY A 19 0.53 6.43 22.51
N PHE A 20 -0.68 6.46 21.95
CA PHE A 20 -1.63 7.55 22.19
C PHE A 20 -2.25 7.51 23.59
N ILE A 21 -2.50 6.34 24.17
CA ILE A 21 -2.97 6.23 25.56
C ILE A 21 -1.93 6.79 26.54
N LEU A 22 -0.65 6.52 26.31
CA LEU A 22 0.44 7.03 27.14
C LEU A 22 0.72 8.53 26.92
N GLY A 23 0.49 9.03 25.71
CA GLY A 23 0.72 10.42 25.34
C GLY A 23 2.20 10.83 25.38
N GLY A 24 2.47 12.14 25.45
CA GLY A 24 3.83 12.67 25.55
C GLY A 24 4.74 12.19 24.40
N PRO A 25 5.97 11.70 24.68
CA PRO A 25 6.87 11.18 23.66
C PRO A 25 6.40 9.84 23.05
N PHE A 26 5.46 9.12 23.69
CA PHE A 26 5.02 7.81 23.22
C PHE A 26 4.12 7.86 21.98
N VAL A 27 3.67 9.06 21.57
CA VAL A 27 2.96 9.25 20.29
C VAL A 27 3.79 8.80 19.07
N TRP A 28 5.10 8.66 19.22
CA TRP A 28 6.02 8.16 18.18
C TRP A 28 6.08 6.62 18.09
N LEU A 29 5.49 5.88 19.03
CA LEU A 29 5.58 4.42 19.05
C LEU A 29 5.02 3.77 17.78
N GLY A 30 3.98 4.36 17.17
CA GLY A 30 3.41 3.86 15.92
C GLY A 30 4.43 3.85 14.78
N ILE A 31 5.01 5.02 14.46
CA ILE A 31 6.04 5.13 13.40
C ILE A 31 7.36 4.43 13.79
N ALA A 32 7.69 4.31 15.08
CA ALA A 32 8.88 3.60 15.53
C ALA A 32 8.89 2.11 15.12
N THR A 33 7.71 1.52 14.85
CA THR A 33 7.64 0.17 14.28
C THR A 33 8.37 0.05 12.94
N PHE A 34 8.47 1.11 12.13
CA PHE A 34 9.25 1.11 10.88
C PHE A 34 10.70 0.65 11.08
N ALA A 35 11.40 1.24 12.05
CA ALA A 35 12.81 0.93 12.28
C ALA A 35 13.01 -0.52 12.72
N VAL A 36 12.12 -1.03 13.57
CA VAL A 36 12.14 -2.42 14.04
C VAL A 36 11.87 -3.38 12.90
N LEU A 37 10.83 -3.12 12.10
CA LEU A 37 10.45 -3.98 10.98
C LEU A 37 11.51 -3.99 9.88
N MET A 38 12.07 -2.83 9.55
CA MET A 38 13.15 -2.72 8.58
C MET A 38 14.37 -3.52 9.04
N LEU A 39 14.79 -3.38 10.30
CA LEU A 39 15.93 -4.13 10.82
C LEU A 39 15.68 -5.64 10.74
N LEU A 40 14.51 -6.09 11.17
CA LEU A 40 14.17 -7.51 11.14
C LEU A 40 14.06 -8.04 9.69
N ASP A 41 13.49 -7.27 8.76
CA ASP A 41 13.33 -7.67 7.36
C ASP A 41 14.67 -7.69 6.58
N ILE A 42 15.66 -6.90 7.00
CA ILE A 42 17.02 -6.94 6.45
C ILE A 42 17.84 -8.10 7.04
N VAL A 43 17.71 -8.36 8.34
CA VAL A 43 18.56 -9.34 9.07
C VAL A 43 18.05 -10.77 8.94
N LEU A 44 16.73 -10.96 8.94
CA LEU A 44 16.13 -12.30 8.85
C LEU A 44 16.16 -12.81 7.40
N PRO A 45 16.30 -14.14 7.20
CA PRO A 45 16.36 -14.70 5.86
C PRO A 45 15.01 -14.61 5.15
N SER A 46 15.03 -14.74 3.82
CA SER A 46 13.81 -14.90 3.02
C SER A 46 13.01 -16.12 3.49
N ASP A 47 11.69 -15.97 3.52
CA ASP A 47 10.75 -17.04 3.79
C ASP A 47 10.17 -17.53 2.47
N HIS A 48 10.49 -18.77 2.10
CA HIS A 48 9.97 -19.45 0.91
C HIS A 48 8.89 -20.48 1.25
N LYS A 49 8.45 -20.57 2.51
CA LYS A 49 7.49 -21.58 2.92
C LYS A 49 6.11 -21.28 2.35
N VAL A 50 5.49 -22.33 1.82
CA VAL A 50 4.07 -22.37 1.49
C VAL A 50 3.25 -22.47 2.78
N ARG A 51 2.13 -21.78 2.81
CA ARG A 51 1.22 -21.76 3.97
C ARG A 51 0.21 -22.90 3.85
N SER A 52 -0.23 -23.43 4.99
CA SER A 52 -1.27 -24.47 5.03
C SER A 52 -2.65 -23.83 5.06
N ARG A 53 -3.60 -24.35 4.27
CA ARG A 53 -5.02 -23.95 4.32
C ARG A 53 -5.63 -24.01 5.73
N GLY A 54 -5.12 -24.91 6.59
CA GLY A 54 -5.60 -25.05 7.96
C GLY A 54 -5.39 -23.82 8.85
N ILE A 55 -4.58 -22.85 8.43
CA ILE A 55 -4.36 -21.61 9.20
C ILE A 55 -5.48 -20.59 9.03
N ALA A 56 -6.34 -20.75 8.01
CA ALA A 56 -7.31 -19.75 7.58
C ALA A 56 -8.17 -19.19 8.73
N PRO A 57 -8.78 -19.98 9.63
CA PRO A 57 -9.64 -19.42 10.68
C PRO A 57 -8.89 -18.47 11.63
N VAL A 58 -7.65 -18.80 12.01
CA VAL A 58 -6.85 -18.00 12.94
C VAL A 58 -6.23 -16.80 12.23
N ALA A 59 -5.80 -16.98 10.98
CA ALA A 59 -5.21 -15.91 10.18
C ALA A 59 -6.27 -14.86 9.78
N ASP A 60 -7.52 -15.29 9.51
CA ASP A 60 -8.64 -14.39 9.25
C ASP A 60 -8.98 -13.54 10.48
N ILE A 61 -8.98 -14.13 11.69
CA ILE A 61 -9.18 -13.35 12.92
C ILE A 61 -8.15 -12.21 12.99
N ALA A 62 -6.88 -12.49 12.70
CA ALA A 62 -5.81 -11.49 12.77
C ALA A 62 -6.06 -10.30 11.83
N ILE A 63 -6.47 -10.54 10.58
CA ILE A 63 -6.72 -9.47 9.61
C ILE A 63 -8.04 -8.72 9.90
N TYR A 64 -9.10 -9.41 10.36
CA TYR A 64 -10.37 -8.75 10.69
C TYR A 64 -10.30 -7.88 11.95
N LEU A 65 -9.35 -8.16 12.86
CA LEU A 65 -9.07 -7.27 14.00
C LEU A 65 -8.55 -5.90 13.57
N GLN A 66 -8.04 -5.74 12.35
CA GLN A 66 -7.45 -4.46 11.92
C GLN A 66 -8.48 -3.32 11.89
N LEU A 67 -9.75 -3.58 11.52
CA LEU A 67 -10.77 -2.53 11.46
C LEU A 67 -11.12 -1.95 12.84
N PRO A 68 -11.49 -2.74 13.85
CA PRO A 68 -11.71 -2.18 15.18
C PRO A 68 -10.44 -1.53 15.77
N LEU A 69 -9.24 -2.06 15.45
CA LEU A 69 -7.99 -1.48 15.96
C LEU A 69 -7.62 -0.15 15.31
N ILE A 70 -7.85 0.04 13.99
CA ILE A 70 -7.60 1.33 13.36
C ILE A 70 -8.61 2.37 13.85
N VAL A 71 -9.88 1.99 14.09
CA VAL A 71 -10.85 2.85 14.76
C VAL A 71 -10.37 3.22 16.17
N ALA A 72 -9.91 2.24 16.95
CA ALA A 72 -9.37 2.47 18.29
C ALA A 72 -8.13 3.39 18.27
N LEU A 73 -7.28 3.30 17.24
CA LEU A 73 -6.11 4.17 17.07
C LEU A 73 -6.51 5.65 16.96
N TYR A 74 -7.49 5.95 16.10
CA TYR A 74 -7.97 7.33 15.92
C TYR A 74 -8.76 7.85 17.12
N LEU A 75 -9.53 6.98 17.79
CA LEU A 75 -10.19 7.32 19.05
C LEU A 75 -9.17 7.58 20.18
N ALA A 76 -8.12 6.77 20.28
CA ALA A 76 -7.04 6.97 21.23
C ALA A 76 -6.28 8.28 20.95
N PHE A 77 -6.01 8.59 19.68
CA PHE A 77 -5.46 9.88 19.27
C PHE A 77 -6.35 11.04 19.73
N ALA A 78 -7.64 11.03 19.38
CA ALA A 78 -8.58 12.08 19.77
C ALA A 78 -8.65 12.23 21.30
N ASN A 79 -8.76 11.13 22.03
CA ASN A 79 -8.75 11.13 23.49
C ASN A 79 -7.44 11.66 24.08
N SER A 80 -6.29 11.35 23.48
CA SER A 80 -4.98 11.86 23.92
C SER A 80 -4.91 13.39 23.84
N VAL A 81 -5.50 13.97 22.80
CA VAL A 81 -5.58 15.43 22.61
C VAL A 81 -6.53 16.05 23.63
N VAL A 82 -7.74 15.48 23.81
CA VAL A 82 -8.75 16.01 24.74
C VAL A 82 -8.31 15.91 26.20
N SER A 83 -7.66 14.80 26.57
CA SER A 83 -7.14 14.58 27.94
C SER A 83 -5.91 15.42 28.28
N GLY A 84 -5.34 16.13 27.31
CA GLY A 84 -4.13 16.93 27.50
C GLY A 84 -2.84 16.11 27.62
N THR A 85 -2.88 14.80 27.44
CA THR A 85 -1.68 13.94 27.39
C THR A 85 -0.91 14.11 26.08
N ASN A 86 -1.58 14.60 25.04
CA ASN A 86 -1.01 14.93 23.73
C ASN A 86 -1.41 16.35 23.30
N PRO A 87 -0.83 17.41 23.90
CA PRO A 87 -1.15 18.78 23.53
C PRO A 87 -0.53 19.10 22.16
N ILE A 88 -1.36 19.08 21.12
CA ILE A 88 -0.92 19.39 19.73
C ILE A 88 -1.14 20.86 19.33
N TRP A 89 -1.77 21.66 20.21
CA TRP A 89 -2.05 23.07 19.99
C TRP A 89 -2.24 23.80 21.34
N GLY A 90 -2.23 25.13 21.31
CA GLY A 90 -2.38 25.97 22.51
C GLY A 90 -1.04 26.32 23.17
N ALA A 91 -1.09 26.88 24.38
CA ALA A 91 0.12 27.33 25.10
C ALA A 91 1.09 26.20 25.43
N ASP A 92 0.56 25.00 25.70
CA ASP A 92 1.33 23.78 25.94
C ASP A 92 1.51 22.94 24.66
N GLY A 93 1.14 23.49 23.50
CA GLY A 93 1.17 22.79 22.22
C GLY A 93 2.57 22.41 21.78
N SER A 94 2.77 21.13 21.49
CA SER A 94 4.04 20.56 21.06
C SER A 94 4.02 20.17 19.58
N ALA A 95 4.76 20.92 18.76
CA ALA A 95 4.97 20.56 17.35
C ALA A 95 5.56 19.16 17.20
N TRP A 96 6.41 18.75 18.14
CA TRP A 96 6.98 17.39 18.18
C TRP A 96 5.90 16.31 18.32
N GLN A 97 4.92 16.55 19.18
CA GLN A 97 3.82 15.59 19.36
C GLN A 97 2.82 15.62 18.21
N LEU A 98 2.58 16.78 17.61
CA LEU A 98 1.79 16.90 16.37
C LEU A 98 2.43 16.09 15.23
N ILE A 99 3.73 16.28 14.99
CA ILE A 99 4.47 15.55 13.96
C ILE A 99 4.48 14.06 14.26
N GLY A 100 4.76 13.66 15.50
CA GLY A 100 4.73 12.26 15.91
C GLY A 100 3.36 11.61 15.74
N SER A 101 2.28 12.35 16.04
CA SER A 101 0.91 11.90 15.85
C SER A 101 0.60 11.69 14.36
N ILE A 102 0.94 12.66 13.51
CA ILE A 102 0.75 12.56 12.05
C ILE A 102 1.55 11.38 11.50
N ALA A 103 2.82 11.24 11.88
CA ALA A 103 3.70 10.18 11.41
C ALA A 103 3.18 8.78 11.82
N SER A 104 2.79 8.61 13.08
CA SER A 104 2.25 7.35 13.59
C SER A 104 0.90 6.99 12.97
N LEU A 105 -0.02 7.95 12.85
CA LEU A 105 -1.30 7.72 12.17
C LEU A 105 -1.08 7.38 10.69
N ALA A 106 -0.25 8.15 9.98
CA ALA A 106 0.04 7.90 8.57
C ALA A 106 0.64 6.50 8.33
N TRP A 107 1.62 6.13 9.14
CA TRP A 107 2.29 4.84 9.05
C TRP A 107 1.34 3.67 9.31
N LEU A 108 0.56 3.73 10.39
CA LEU A 108 -0.34 2.65 10.77
C LEU A 108 -1.61 2.59 9.90
N SER A 109 -2.05 3.71 9.35
CA SER A 109 -3.10 3.73 8.33
C SER A 109 -2.63 3.20 6.98
N ALA A 110 -1.33 3.18 6.70
CA ALA A 110 -0.80 2.61 5.46
C ALA A 110 -0.34 1.16 5.63
N VAL A 111 0.71 0.92 6.41
CA VAL A 111 1.52 -0.30 6.33
C VAL A 111 0.82 -1.58 6.80
N PRO A 112 0.23 -1.64 8.00
CA PRO A 112 -0.54 -2.82 8.42
C PRO A 112 -1.96 -2.84 7.81
N THR A 113 -2.48 -1.68 7.39
CA THR A 113 -3.89 -1.53 6.99
C THR A 113 -4.13 -1.83 5.51
N LEU A 114 -3.27 -1.35 4.61
CA LEU A 114 -3.39 -1.58 3.18
C LEU A 114 -3.40 -3.07 2.82
N PRO A 115 -2.48 -3.92 3.32
CA PRO A 115 -2.46 -5.31 2.89
C PRO A 115 -3.71 -6.10 3.32
N VAL A 116 -4.26 -5.76 4.50
CA VAL A 116 -5.55 -6.29 4.94
C VAL A 116 -6.68 -5.82 4.03
N ALA A 117 -6.77 -4.52 3.77
CA ALA A 117 -7.80 -3.97 2.89
C ALA A 117 -7.73 -4.57 1.49
N HIS A 118 -6.52 -4.78 0.98
CA HIS A 118 -6.24 -5.42 -0.30
C HIS A 118 -6.72 -6.88 -0.34
N GLU A 119 -6.34 -7.71 0.63
CA GLU A 119 -6.84 -9.10 0.71
C GLU A 119 -8.38 -9.12 0.76
N LEU A 120 -8.99 -8.26 1.59
CA LEU A 120 -10.43 -8.26 1.78
C LEU A 120 -11.22 -7.72 0.57
N MET A 121 -10.66 -6.81 -0.24
CA MET A 121 -11.34 -6.31 -1.44
C MET A 121 -11.43 -7.34 -2.57
N HIS A 122 -10.49 -8.30 -2.62
CA HIS A 122 -10.48 -9.38 -3.61
C HIS A 122 -11.42 -10.55 -3.26
N ARG A 123 -11.92 -10.59 -2.02
CA ARG A 123 -12.89 -11.61 -1.59
C ARG A 123 -14.24 -11.42 -2.26
N ARG A 124 -14.89 -12.53 -2.64
CA ARG A 124 -16.17 -12.52 -3.37
C ARG A 124 -17.36 -12.04 -2.53
N HIS A 125 -17.35 -12.30 -1.22
CA HIS A 125 -18.47 -11.96 -0.34
C HIS A 125 -18.54 -10.44 -0.06
N TRP A 126 -19.73 -9.89 0.11
CA TRP A 126 -19.92 -8.44 0.31
C TRP A 126 -19.29 -7.93 1.62
N PHE A 127 -19.33 -8.74 2.69
CA PHE A 127 -18.86 -8.34 4.01
C PHE A 127 -17.35 -8.00 4.05
N PRO A 128 -16.42 -8.87 3.61
CA PRO A 128 -15.00 -8.49 3.52
C PRO A 128 -14.78 -7.25 2.67
N ARG A 129 -15.47 -7.11 1.53
CA ARG A 129 -15.36 -5.92 0.70
C ARG A 129 -15.82 -4.65 1.43
N ALA A 130 -16.88 -4.71 2.23
CA ALA A 130 -17.32 -3.59 3.05
C ALA A 130 -16.28 -3.23 4.14
N VAL A 131 -15.67 -4.23 4.77
CA VAL A 131 -14.56 -4.03 5.72
C VAL A 131 -13.35 -3.39 5.03
N ALA A 132 -13.00 -3.85 3.82
CA ALA A 132 -11.94 -3.24 3.01
C ALA A 132 -12.21 -1.75 2.75
N LYS A 133 -13.43 -1.37 2.34
CA LYS A 133 -13.79 0.04 2.14
C LYS A 133 -13.64 0.86 3.41
N GLY A 134 -14.04 0.31 4.56
CA GLY A 134 -13.89 0.95 5.87
C GLY A 134 -12.42 1.17 6.26
N LEU A 135 -11.57 0.17 6.05
CA LEU A 135 -10.13 0.26 6.28
C LEU A 135 -9.48 1.30 5.34
N SER A 136 -9.82 1.24 4.06
CA SER A 136 -9.29 2.12 3.03
C SER A 136 -9.66 3.59 3.23
N ALA A 137 -10.73 3.87 3.96
CA ALA A 137 -11.09 5.22 4.35
C ALA A 137 -10.01 5.89 5.20
N PHE A 138 -9.25 5.15 6.02
CA PHE A 138 -8.20 5.71 6.88
C PHE A 138 -6.94 6.14 6.13
N TYR A 139 -6.81 5.76 4.85
CA TYR A 139 -5.76 6.25 3.95
C TYR A 139 -6.32 6.94 2.70
N GLY A 140 -7.59 7.35 2.74
CA GLY A 140 -8.17 8.24 1.73
C GLY A 140 -8.67 7.58 0.45
N ASP A 141 -8.63 6.25 0.32
CA ASP A 141 -8.97 5.53 -0.92
C ASP A 141 -10.01 4.38 -0.77
N PRO A 142 -11.21 4.62 -0.20
CA PRO A 142 -12.28 3.63 -0.04
C PRO A 142 -12.65 2.79 -1.25
N ASN A 143 -12.47 3.31 -2.47
CA ASN A 143 -12.89 2.66 -3.71
C ASN A 143 -11.74 2.16 -4.57
N ARG A 144 -10.55 1.99 -3.98
CA ARG A 144 -9.38 1.43 -4.68
C ARG A 144 -9.71 0.12 -5.41
N ASP A 145 -10.66 -0.67 -4.88
CA ASP A 145 -11.10 -1.92 -5.50
C ASP A 145 -11.53 -1.77 -6.97
N VAL A 146 -12.11 -0.63 -7.34
CA VAL A 146 -12.51 -0.36 -8.72
C VAL A 146 -11.28 -0.26 -9.62
N ALA A 147 -10.44 0.76 -9.43
CA ALA A 147 -9.26 0.97 -10.27
C ALA A 147 -8.27 -0.20 -10.21
N HIS A 148 -8.06 -0.78 -9.02
CA HIS A 148 -7.13 -1.86 -8.84
C HIS A 148 -7.54 -3.13 -9.60
N ILE A 149 -8.80 -3.57 -9.49
CA ILE A 149 -9.25 -4.82 -10.11
C ILE A 149 -9.48 -4.64 -11.62
N VAL A 150 -10.07 -3.52 -12.05
CA VAL A 150 -10.51 -3.37 -13.45
C VAL A 150 -9.48 -2.70 -14.36
N THR A 151 -8.52 -1.97 -13.78
CA THR A 151 -7.45 -1.33 -14.54
C THR A 151 -6.13 -2.02 -14.25
N HIS A 152 -5.63 -1.94 -13.00
CA HIS A 152 -4.27 -2.37 -12.68
C HIS A 152 -4.04 -3.86 -12.93
N HIS A 153 -4.92 -4.75 -12.46
CA HIS A 153 -4.81 -6.20 -12.73
C HIS A 153 -4.92 -6.58 -14.21
N VAL A 154 -5.51 -5.71 -15.05
CA VAL A 154 -5.65 -5.96 -16.49
C VAL A 154 -4.47 -5.38 -17.27
N HIS A 155 -4.00 -4.21 -16.86
CA HIS A 155 -3.07 -3.36 -17.60
C HIS A 155 -1.69 -3.21 -16.94
N LEU A 156 -1.42 -3.93 -15.84
CA LEU A 156 -0.12 -4.08 -15.18
C LEU A 156 1.04 -4.10 -16.18
N ASP A 157 2.08 -3.32 -15.90
CA ASP A 157 3.31 -3.18 -16.67
C ASP A 157 3.10 -2.61 -18.10
N THR A 158 2.00 -1.91 -18.32
CA THR A 158 1.70 -1.21 -19.59
C THR A 158 1.45 0.27 -19.37
N ALA A 159 1.47 1.06 -20.46
CA ALA A 159 1.20 2.50 -20.41
C ALA A 159 -0.25 2.85 -20.02
N LYS A 160 -1.16 1.87 -20.01
CA LYS A 160 -2.57 2.07 -19.61
C LYS A 160 -2.79 1.99 -18.10
N ASP A 161 -1.80 1.52 -17.35
CA ASP A 161 -1.89 1.40 -15.92
C ASP A 161 -1.16 2.56 -15.21
N SER A 162 -1.92 3.37 -14.49
CA SER A 162 -1.36 4.48 -13.71
C SER A 162 -0.57 4.02 -12.48
N ASP A 163 -0.81 2.79 -12.02
CA ASP A 163 -0.11 2.12 -10.93
C ASP A 163 1.21 1.46 -11.38
N THR A 164 1.60 1.60 -12.66
CA THR A 164 2.90 1.14 -13.18
C THR A 164 3.93 2.28 -13.20
N PRO A 165 5.01 2.22 -12.38
CA PRO A 165 6.08 3.20 -12.39
C PRO A 165 7.00 3.08 -13.60
N LEU A 166 7.35 4.21 -14.19
CA LEU A 166 8.28 4.26 -15.32
C LEU A 166 9.74 4.17 -14.88
N ARG A 167 10.60 3.61 -15.73
CA ARG A 167 12.06 3.69 -15.55
C ARG A 167 12.49 5.17 -15.50
N GLY A 168 13.31 5.52 -14.52
CA GLY A 168 13.74 6.89 -14.26
C GLY A 168 12.73 7.75 -13.49
N GLN A 169 11.48 7.32 -13.33
CA GLN A 169 10.51 8.02 -12.49
C GLN A 169 10.98 8.02 -11.03
N THR A 170 10.66 9.08 -10.31
CA THR A 170 10.94 9.20 -8.87
C THR A 170 9.69 8.80 -8.09
N ILE A 171 9.86 8.37 -6.83
CA ILE A 171 8.73 8.09 -5.95
C ILE A 171 7.78 9.29 -5.85
N TYR A 172 8.31 10.51 -5.77
CA TYR A 172 7.51 11.73 -5.62
C TYR A 172 6.59 11.98 -6.81
N SER A 173 7.08 11.86 -8.04
CA SER A 173 6.24 12.03 -9.22
C SER A 173 5.28 10.85 -9.41
N PHE A 174 5.69 9.64 -9.02
CA PHE A 174 4.85 8.46 -9.12
C PHE A 174 3.65 8.49 -8.17
N VAL A 175 3.83 8.84 -6.89
CA VAL A 175 2.71 8.80 -5.92
C VAL A 175 1.56 9.72 -6.32
N PHE A 176 1.84 10.85 -6.98
CA PHE A 176 0.82 11.72 -7.56
C PHE A 176 0.17 11.11 -8.81
N GLN A 177 0.96 10.51 -9.71
CA GLN A 177 0.45 9.80 -10.89
C GLN A 177 -0.53 8.69 -10.48
N ALA A 178 -0.11 7.78 -9.60
CA ALA A 178 -0.90 6.64 -9.14
C ALA A 178 -2.15 7.08 -8.38
N THR A 179 -2.01 8.06 -7.47
CA THR A 179 -3.16 8.59 -6.71
C THR A 179 -4.22 9.20 -7.63
N TRP A 180 -3.80 10.09 -8.54
CA TRP A 180 -4.72 10.75 -9.46
C TRP A 180 -5.33 9.77 -10.46
N GLY A 181 -4.50 8.88 -11.01
CA GLY A 181 -4.91 7.84 -11.94
C GLY A 181 -5.96 6.92 -11.34
N SER A 182 -5.73 6.39 -10.13
CA SER A 182 -6.70 5.54 -9.42
C SER A 182 -8.06 6.23 -9.21
N TYR A 183 -8.07 7.51 -8.80
CA TYR A 183 -9.34 8.25 -8.63
C TYR A 183 -10.03 8.52 -9.96
N LYS A 184 -9.27 8.87 -11.00
CA LYS A 184 -9.79 9.08 -12.36
C LYS A 184 -10.40 7.79 -12.91
N ASP A 185 -9.68 6.68 -12.85
CA ASP A 185 -10.12 5.37 -13.33
C ASP A 185 -11.38 4.92 -12.59
N THR A 186 -11.42 5.13 -11.27
CA THR A 186 -12.61 4.85 -10.45
C THR A 186 -13.80 5.70 -10.91
N TRP A 187 -13.62 7.01 -11.10
CA TRP A 187 -14.69 7.89 -11.55
C TRP A 187 -15.22 7.49 -12.94
N GLU A 188 -14.33 7.26 -13.89
CA GLU A 188 -14.69 6.90 -15.27
C GLU A 188 -15.41 5.55 -15.31
N LYS A 189 -14.88 4.52 -14.63
CA LYS A 189 -15.49 3.18 -14.60
C LYS A 189 -16.83 3.15 -13.90
N GLN A 190 -16.98 3.88 -12.79
CA GLN A 190 -18.30 4.04 -12.14
C GLN A 190 -19.28 4.78 -13.05
N GLY A 191 -18.83 5.81 -13.76
CA GLY A 191 -19.64 6.54 -14.74
C GLY A 191 -20.12 5.66 -15.90
N GLU A 192 -19.26 4.81 -16.45
CA GLU A 192 -19.59 3.82 -17.48
C GLU A 192 -20.66 2.84 -16.98
N ILE A 193 -20.49 2.28 -15.76
CA ILE A 193 -21.45 1.36 -15.15
C ILE A 193 -22.80 2.05 -14.95
N LEU A 194 -22.82 3.26 -14.40
CA LEU A 194 -24.05 4.01 -14.15
C LEU A 194 -24.79 4.34 -15.45
N THR A 195 -24.06 4.76 -16.48
CA THR A 195 -24.65 5.07 -17.80
C THR A 195 -25.30 3.84 -18.42
N ARG A 196 -24.65 2.66 -18.33
CA ARG A 196 -25.25 1.39 -18.77
C ARG A 196 -26.51 1.01 -17.99
N LEU A 197 -26.62 1.44 -16.73
CA LEU A 197 -27.79 1.26 -15.88
C LEU A 197 -28.85 2.37 -16.05
N GLY A 198 -28.67 3.32 -16.98
CA GLY A 198 -29.61 4.41 -17.22
C GLY A 198 -29.51 5.58 -16.24
N TYR A 199 -28.42 5.67 -15.46
CA TYR A 199 -28.15 6.77 -14.53
C TYR A 199 -27.09 7.71 -15.08
N SER A 200 -27.15 8.99 -14.66
CA SER A 200 -26.06 9.94 -14.90
C SER A 200 -24.78 9.50 -14.16
N PRO A 201 -23.57 9.69 -14.75
CA PRO A 201 -22.30 9.52 -14.04
C PRO A 201 -22.18 10.33 -12.74
N TRP A 202 -22.93 11.44 -12.65
CA TRP A 202 -22.99 12.33 -11.49
C TRP A 202 -24.04 11.92 -10.45
N SER A 203 -24.73 10.79 -10.65
CA SER A 203 -25.71 10.27 -9.69
C SER A 203 -25.06 10.09 -8.31
N TRP A 204 -25.85 10.25 -7.24
CA TRP A 204 -25.46 9.92 -5.86
C TRP A 204 -25.02 8.45 -5.70
N ARG A 205 -25.37 7.60 -6.67
CA ARG A 205 -24.95 6.19 -6.75
C ARG A 205 -23.49 6.01 -7.15
N ASN A 206 -22.81 7.07 -7.61
CA ASN A 206 -21.38 6.99 -7.91
C ASN A 206 -20.60 6.77 -6.61
N ALA A 207 -19.80 5.71 -6.58
CA ALA A 207 -19.03 5.33 -5.39
C ALA A 207 -18.10 6.44 -4.88
N MET A 208 -17.69 7.38 -5.75
CA MET A 208 -16.87 8.53 -5.37
C MET A 208 -17.51 9.41 -4.29
N TRP A 209 -18.84 9.51 -4.26
CA TRP A 209 -19.54 10.22 -3.18
C TRP A 209 -19.41 9.51 -1.84
N LEU A 210 -19.54 8.17 -1.83
CA LEU A 210 -19.31 7.37 -0.62
C LEU A 210 -17.88 7.55 -0.11
N GLN A 211 -16.90 7.64 -1.01
CA GLN A 211 -15.52 7.90 -0.64
C GLN A 211 -15.35 9.25 0.07
N LEU A 212 -15.93 10.33 -0.48
CA LEU A 212 -15.91 11.64 0.18
C LEU A 212 -16.60 11.61 1.55
N VAL A 213 -17.73 10.89 1.66
CA VAL A 213 -18.46 10.75 2.94
C VAL A 213 -17.62 10.00 3.97
N LEU A 214 -17.03 8.85 3.62
CA LEU A 214 -16.24 8.05 4.57
C LEU A 214 -14.97 8.78 5.03
N VAL A 215 -14.24 9.39 4.10
CA VAL A 215 -13.03 10.17 4.40
C VAL A 215 -13.38 11.41 5.23
N GLY A 216 -14.42 12.14 4.82
CA GLY A 216 -14.91 13.32 5.52
C GLY A 216 -15.42 12.98 6.93
N ALA A 217 -16.12 11.86 7.12
CA ALA A 217 -16.63 11.44 8.41
C ALA A 217 -15.51 11.17 9.43
N ILE A 218 -14.38 10.59 9.00
CA ILE A 218 -13.21 10.38 9.88
C ILE A 218 -12.61 11.73 10.30
N ILE A 219 -12.32 12.61 9.33
CA ILE A 219 -11.71 13.92 9.58
C ILE A 219 -12.61 14.79 10.47
N LEU A 220 -13.89 14.92 10.10
CA LEU A 220 -14.86 15.73 10.83
C LEU A 220 -15.22 15.11 12.18
N GLY A 221 -15.25 13.79 12.29
CA GLY A 221 -15.48 13.08 13.55
C GLY A 221 -14.36 13.38 14.56
N VAL A 222 -13.09 13.28 14.13
CA VAL A 222 -11.95 13.66 15.00
C VAL A 222 -11.94 15.16 15.29
N ALA A 223 -12.27 16.01 14.30
CA ALA A 223 -12.36 17.45 14.51
C ALA A 223 -13.44 17.82 15.55
N ALA A 224 -14.59 17.15 15.50
CA ALA A 224 -15.68 17.35 16.46
C ALA A 224 -15.31 16.84 17.86
N ALA A 225 -14.58 15.72 17.95
CA ALA A 225 -14.20 15.13 19.23
C ALA A 225 -13.04 15.86 19.92
N ALA A 226 -12.02 16.30 19.16
CA ALA A 226 -10.73 16.78 19.69
C ALA A 226 -10.32 18.16 19.17
N GLY A 227 -11.20 18.85 18.44
CA GLY A 227 -10.97 20.19 17.91
C GLY A 227 -10.39 20.22 16.50
N PRO A 228 -10.46 21.38 15.81
CA PRO A 228 -10.12 21.50 14.40
C PRO A 228 -8.66 21.14 14.07
N ILE A 229 -7.71 21.42 14.97
CA ILE A 229 -6.30 21.05 14.77
C ILE A 229 -6.11 19.53 14.71
N ALA A 230 -6.85 18.76 15.53
CA ALA A 230 -6.83 17.30 15.45
C ALA A 230 -7.45 16.79 14.13
N GLY A 231 -8.46 17.49 13.61
CA GLY A 231 -9.02 17.27 12.27
C GLY A 231 -7.99 17.50 11.17
N PHE A 232 -7.24 18.60 11.22
CA PHE A 232 -6.16 18.87 10.27
C PHE A 232 -5.00 17.87 10.39
N ALA A 233 -4.63 17.46 11.61
CA ALA A 233 -3.65 16.41 11.82
C ALA A 233 -4.11 15.08 11.19
N THR A 234 -5.39 14.75 11.34
CA THR A 234 -6.01 13.57 10.71
C THR A 234 -5.96 13.67 9.19
N PHE A 235 -6.33 14.81 8.60
CA PHE A 235 -6.21 15.03 7.16
C PHE A 235 -4.76 14.87 6.68
N GLY A 236 -3.79 15.47 7.38
CA GLY A 236 -2.36 15.34 7.07
C GLY A 236 -1.89 13.89 7.15
N ALA A 237 -2.31 13.15 8.19
CA ALA A 237 -1.99 11.74 8.35
C ALA A 237 -2.55 10.89 7.20
N MET A 238 -3.80 11.13 6.79
CA MET A 238 -4.42 10.41 5.67
C MET A 238 -3.73 10.73 4.34
N PHE A 239 -3.33 11.99 4.12
CA PHE A 239 -2.54 12.40 2.97
C PHE A 239 -1.21 11.64 2.91
N PHE A 240 -0.44 11.63 3.99
CA PHE A 240 0.83 10.89 4.04
C PHE A 240 0.62 9.37 3.97
N ALA A 241 -0.44 8.83 4.57
CA ALA A 241 -0.80 7.42 4.44
C ALA A 241 -1.02 7.04 2.98
N LYS A 242 -1.78 7.84 2.23
CA LYS A 242 -1.98 7.64 0.79
C LYS A 242 -0.66 7.66 0.01
N MET A 243 0.23 8.59 0.34
CA MET A 243 1.55 8.66 -0.29
C MET A 243 2.41 7.43 0.06
N PHE A 244 2.32 6.89 1.28
CA PHE A 244 3.01 5.66 1.65
C PHE A 244 2.43 4.45 0.91
N VAL A 245 1.11 4.35 0.79
CA VAL A 245 0.43 3.28 0.01
C VAL A 245 0.98 3.23 -1.41
N GLU A 246 0.98 4.35 -2.13
CA GLU A 246 1.56 4.40 -3.48
C GLU A 246 3.08 4.27 -3.46
N GLY A 247 3.75 4.76 -2.41
CA GLY A 247 5.19 4.60 -2.25
C GLY A 247 5.60 3.14 -2.17
N PHE A 248 4.83 2.28 -1.51
CA PHE A 248 5.09 0.84 -1.50
C PHE A 248 4.75 0.18 -2.84
N ASN A 249 3.64 0.59 -3.47
CA ASN A 249 3.25 0.15 -4.81
C ASN A 249 4.37 0.42 -5.85
N TYR A 250 5.03 1.58 -5.74
CA TYR A 250 6.15 1.96 -6.59
C TYR A 250 7.26 0.91 -6.62
N PHE A 251 7.59 0.28 -5.50
CA PHE A 251 8.68 -0.71 -5.45
C PHE A 251 8.27 -2.07 -5.99
N GLN A 252 6.98 -2.40 -5.95
CA GLN A 252 6.44 -3.69 -6.38
C GLN A 252 6.33 -3.80 -7.91
N HIS A 253 6.18 -2.66 -8.60
CA HIS A 253 6.03 -2.60 -10.07
C HIS A 253 7.13 -1.83 -10.80
N TYR A 254 8.17 -1.37 -10.10
CA TYR A 254 9.10 -0.40 -10.66
C TYR A 254 9.72 -0.83 -12.00
N GLY A 255 9.38 -0.11 -13.08
CA GLY A 255 10.08 -0.15 -14.36
C GLY A 255 9.96 -1.45 -15.16
N LEU A 256 9.12 -2.39 -14.73
CA LEU A 256 8.80 -3.60 -15.48
C LEU A 256 7.87 -3.27 -16.65
N LEU A 257 7.94 -4.09 -17.70
CA LEU A 257 7.26 -3.84 -18.95
C LEU A 257 6.68 -5.14 -19.50
N ARG A 258 5.43 -5.06 -19.93
CA ARG A 258 4.70 -6.14 -20.58
C ARG A 258 4.20 -5.65 -21.93
N VAL A 259 4.19 -6.54 -22.91
CA VAL A 259 3.57 -6.26 -24.21
C VAL A 259 2.07 -6.15 -24.02
N GLU A 260 1.48 -5.06 -24.52
CA GLU A 260 0.05 -4.83 -24.36
C GLU A 260 -0.77 -5.93 -25.05
N GLY A 261 -1.67 -6.56 -24.29
CA GLY A 261 -2.51 -7.67 -24.77
C GLY A 261 -1.97 -9.06 -24.42
N ASP A 262 -0.70 -9.19 -24.06
CA ASP A 262 -0.12 -10.47 -23.66
C ASP A 262 -0.56 -10.87 -22.24
N PRO A 263 -0.69 -12.17 -21.93
CA PRO A 263 -0.96 -12.61 -20.56
C PRO A 263 0.11 -12.16 -19.56
N ILE A 264 -0.30 -11.98 -18.30
CA ILE A 264 0.64 -11.74 -17.20
C ILE A 264 1.47 -13.02 -16.98
N ALA A 265 2.80 -12.85 -16.91
CA ALA A 265 3.79 -13.90 -16.73
C ALA A 265 4.58 -13.67 -15.44
N LYS A 266 5.28 -14.72 -14.97
CA LYS A 266 5.98 -14.72 -13.67
C LYS A 266 7.04 -13.62 -13.48
N HIS A 267 7.43 -12.92 -14.54
CA HIS A 267 8.39 -11.83 -14.50
C HIS A 267 7.78 -10.43 -14.53
N HIS A 268 6.45 -10.28 -14.50
CA HIS A 268 5.73 -9.00 -14.52
C HIS A 268 5.37 -8.45 -13.12
N ALA A 269 6.16 -8.78 -12.09
CA ALA A 269 6.14 -8.07 -10.82
C ALA A 269 7.41 -8.37 -10.01
N TRP A 270 7.76 -7.46 -9.10
CA TRP A 270 8.80 -7.71 -8.10
C TRP A 270 8.23 -8.41 -6.87
N ASN A 271 8.92 -9.45 -6.40
CA ASN A 271 8.60 -10.08 -5.12
C ASN A 271 9.48 -9.53 -3.99
N HIS A 272 8.90 -9.48 -2.79
CA HIS A 272 9.60 -9.28 -1.53
C HIS A 272 9.29 -10.45 -0.59
N LEU A 273 10.19 -11.43 -0.56
CA LEU A 273 9.99 -12.69 0.18
C LEU A 273 10.58 -12.67 1.59
N GLY A 274 10.79 -11.49 2.18
CA GLY A 274 11.31 -11.34 3.55
C GLY A 274 10.41 -11.98 4.60
N MET A 275 11.01 -12.54 5.67
CA MET A 275 10.27 -13.23 6.73
C MET A 275 9.25 -12.34 7.46
N ILE A 276 9.50 -11.03 7.52
CA ILE A 276 8.67 -10.06 8.22
C ILE A 276 7.69 -9.37 7.27
N VAL A 277 8.15 -9.00 6.07
CA VAL A 277 7.27 -8.32 5.10
C VAL A 277 6.15 -9.24 4.61
N ARG A 278 6.38 -10.55 4.46
CA ARG A 278 5.33 -11.50 4.02
C ARG A 278 4.10 -11.51 4.95
N PRO A 279 4.22 -11.73 6.27
CA PRO A 279 3.05 -11.73 7.15
C PRO A 279 2.40 -10.35 7.30
N ILE A 280 3.18 -9.26 7.35
CA ILE A 280 2.63 -7.89 7.45
C ILE A 280 1.91 -7.49 6.17
N GLY A 281 2.49 -7.85 5.03
CA GLY A 281 1.90 -7.70 3.71
C GLY A 281 0.75 -8.66 3.44
N VAL A 282 0.30 -9.48 4.40
CA VAL A 282 -0.76 -10.47 4.18
C VAL A 282 -0.47 -11.25 2.89
N GLU A 283 0.79 -11.68 2.75
CA GLU A 283 1.37 -12.42 1.63
C GLU A 283 1.32 -11.72 0.24
N ILE A 284 0.77 -10.51 0.10
CA ILE A 284 0.73 -9.74 -1.17
C ILE A 284 2.12 -9.45 -1.74
N THR A 285 3.16 -9.54 -0.91
CA THR A 285 4.55 -9.32 -1.34
C THR A 285 5.09 -10.46 -2.20
N ASN A 286 4.39 -11.58 -2.26
CA ASN A 286 4.48 -12.56 -3.34
C ASN A 286 3.63 -12.10 -4.54
N HIS A 287 3.99 -10.93 -5.04
CA HIS A 287 3.13 -10.06 -5.82
C HIS A 287 2.69 -10.68 -7.14
N ILE A 288 3.61 -11.35 -7.83
CA ILE A 288 3.27 -11.92 -9.13
C ILE A 288 2.27 -13.07 -9.03
N ASN A 289 2.34 -13.89 -7.98
CA ASN A 289 1.37 -14.98 -7.82
C ASN A 289 -0.04 -14.42 -7.58
N HIS A 290 -0.15 -13.29 -6.88
CA HIS A 290 -1.42 -12.57 -6.73
C HIS A 290 -1.95 -12.03 -8.07
N HIS A 291 -1.10 -11.49 -8.94
CA HIS A 291 -1.55 -11.03 -10.27
C HIS A 291 -1.92 -12.15 -11.24
N LEU A 292 -1.44 -13.38 -11.02
CA LEU A 292 -1.88 -14.54 -11.81
C LEU A 292 -3.33 -14.93 -11.47
N ASP A 293 -3.72 -14.84 -10.20
CA ASP A 293 -5.12 -15.00 -9.76
C ASP A 293 -5.37 -14.22 -8.46
N GLY A 294 -6.00 -13.06 -8.59
CA GLY A 294 -6.28 -12.17 -7.47
C GLY A 294 -7.28 -12.73 -6.47
N HIS A 295 -8.01 -13.80 -6.80
CA HIS A 295 -8.98 -14.42 -5.90
C HIS A 295 -8.39 -15.47 -4.96
N ILE A 296 -7.12 -15.83 -5.14
CA ILE A 296 -6.43 -16.75 -4.23
C ILE A 296 -6.26 -16.03 -2.89
N PRO A 297 -6.80 -16.59 -1.78
CA PRO A 297 -6.64 -15.97 -0.47
C PRO A 297 -5.17 -16.01 -0.05
N PHE A 298 -4.73 -15.02 0.71
CA PHE A 298 -3.32 -14.85 1.07
C PHE A 298 -2.60 -16.10 1.60
N TYR A 299 -3.29 -16.91 2.42
CA TYR A 299 -2.72 -18.13 3.00
C TYR A 299 -2.58 -19.29 1.99
N GLU A 300 -2.96 -19.09 0.73
CA GLU A 300 -2.74 -20.04 -0.38
C GLU A 300 -1.76 -19.51 -1.44
N LEU A 301 -1.33 -18.25 -1.32
CA LEU A 301 -0.34 -17.67 -2.23
C LEU A 301 0.99 -18.45 -2.15
N GLN A 302 1.52 -18.79 -3.33
CA GLN A 302 2.69 -19.65 -3.51
C GLN A 302 3.95 -18.83 -3.78
N PRO A 303 4.94 -18.79 -2.87
CA PRO A 303 6.16 -18.01 -3.09
C PRO A 303 6.85 -18.37 -4.40
N GLU A 304 7.18 -17.36 -5.22
CA GLU A 304 7.85 -17.54 -6.51
C GLU A 304 9.33 -17.10 -6.42
N PRO A 305 10.26 -17.94 -5.88
CA PRO A 305 11.67 -17.56 -5.67
C PRO A 305 12.46 -17.40 -6.97
N LYS A 306 11.93 -17.93 -8.08
CA LYS A 306 12.55 -17.82 -9.42
C LYS A 306 12.08 -16.59 -10.19
N ALA A 307 11.03 -15.91 -9.74
CA ALA A 307 10.58 -14.64 -10.31
C ALA A 307 11.52 -13.49 -9.87
N PRO A 308 11.46 -12.32 -10.52
CA PRO A 308 12.27 -11.16 -10.16
C PRO A 308 12.08 -10.76 -8.68
N GLN A 309 13.18 -10.46 -7.99
CA GLN A 309 13.19 -10.16 -6.55
C GLN A 309 13.72 -8.76 -6.26
N MET A 310 13.06 -8.09 -5.32
CA MET A 310 13.56 -6.89 -4.67
C MET A 310 14.16 -7.24 -3.30
N PRO A 311 15.05 -6.40 -2.72
CA PRO A 311 15.52 -6.58 -1.36
C PRO A 311 14.39 -6.24 -0.37
N SER A 312 14.71 -6.07 0.91
CA SER A 312 13.72 -5.62 1.91
C SER A 312 12.88 -4.46 1.38
N LEU A 313 11.55 -4.60 1.49
CA LEU A 313 10.61 -3.57 1.03
C LEU A 313 10.82 -2.26 1.78
N PHE A 314 11.17 -2.33 3.07
CA PHE A 314 11.49 -1.17 3.89
C PHE A 314 12.82 -0.51 3.50
N LEU A 315 13.82 -1.31 3.10
CA LEU A 315 15.07 -0.77 2.54
C LEU A 315 14.80 -0.07 1.20
N CYS A 316 13.96 -0.65 0.34
CA CYS A 316 13.51 0.00 -0.89
C CYS A 316 12.86 1.35 -0.59
N PHE A 317 11.95 1.40 0.40
CA PHE A 317 11.33 2.64 0.86
C PHE A 317 12.36 3.68 1.27
N LEU A 318 13.30 3.34 2.16
CA LEU A 318 14.33 4.26 2.62
C LEU A 318 15.22 4.78 1.47
N CYS A 319 15.66 3.90 0.57
CA CYS A 319 16.45 4.30 -0.60
C CYS A 319 15.61 5.13 -1.59
N GLY A 320 14.32 4.82 -1.74
CA GLY A 320 13.37 5.50 -2.63
C GLY A 320 13.18 6.98 -2.30
N LEU A 321 13.27 7.34 -1.02
CA LEU A 321 13.26 8.73 -0.56
C LEU A 321 14.48 9.54 -1.06
N VAL A 322 15.52 8.88 -1.57
CA VAL A 322 16.68 9.53 -2.19
C VAL A 322 16.83 8.96 -3.61
N PRO A 323 16.14 9.52 -4.63
CA PRO A 323 16.04 8.91 -5.96
C PRO A 323 17.38 8.49 -6.59
N PRO A 324 18.48 9.29 -6.51
CA PRO A 324 19.78 8.85 -7.02
C PRO A 324 20.32 7.57 -6.35
N VAL A 325 20.05 7.37 -5.06
CA VAL A 325 20.45 6.16 -4.32
C VAL A 325 19.60 4.98 -4.76
N TRP A 326 18.26 5.15 -4.81
CA TRP A 326 17.34 4.13 -5.30
C TRP A 326 17.69 3.66 -6.72
N HIS A 327 17.81 4.58 -7.66
CA HIS A 327 18.08 4.26 -9.06
C HIS A 327 19.40 3.53 -9.22
N LYS A 328 20.47 4.04 -8.61
CA LYS A 328 21.83 3.49 -8.79
C LYS A 328 22.02 2.15 -8.11
N PHE A 329 21.54 1.98 -6.88
CA PHE A 329 21.90 0.82 -6.06
C PHE A 329 20.83 -0.28 -6.03
N ILE A 330 19.56 0.05 -6.28
CA ILE A 330 18.47 -0.92 -6.18
C ILE A 330 17.84 -1.19 -7.55
N ALA A 331 17.31 -0.17 -8.20
CA ALA A 331 16.49 -0.32 -9.40
C ALA A 331 17.29 -0.70 -10.66
N GLN A 332 18.34 0.04 -11.02
CA GLN A 332 19.10 -0.24 -12.26
C GLN A 332 19.73 -1.64 -12.29
N PRO A 333 20.40 -2.13 -11.22
CA PRO A 333 20.97 -3.48 -11.23
C PRO A 333 19.91 -4.57 -11.43
N ARG A 334 18.72 -4.40 -10.87
CA ARG A 334 17.61 -5.36 -10.97
C ARG A 334 16.91 -5.32 -12.31
N LEU A 335 16.66 -4.13 -12.84
CA LEU A 335 16.10 -3.99 -14.18
C LEU A 335 17.08 -4.48 -15.25
N LYS A 336 18.39 -4.31 -15.05
CA LYS A 336 19.41 -4.92 -15.90
C LYS A 336 19.33 -6.44 -15.89
N ASP A 337 19.20 -7.04 -14.72
CA ASP A 337 19.03 -8.50 -14.58
C ASP A 337 17.74 -8.97 -15.26
N TRP A 338 16.64 -8.24 -15.08
CA TRP A 338 15.37 -8.48 -15.75
C TRP A 338 15.47 -8.44 -17.28
N ASP A 339 16.09 -7.39 -17.83
CA ASP A 339 16.27 -7.21 -19.27
C ASP A 339 17.07 -8.36 -19.90
N LEU A 340 18.06 -8.89 -19.18
CA LEU A 340 18.97 -9.90 -19.69
C LEU A 340 18.43 -11.33 -19.56
N HIS A 341 17.69 -11.62 -18.49
CA HIS A 341 17.38 -13.00 -18.11
C HIS A 341 15.88 -13.34 -18.12
N PHE A 342 15.00 -12.33 -18.13
CA PHE A 342 13.55 -12.53 -18.00
C PHE A 342 12.77 -12.01 -19.19
N ALA A 343 13.12 -10.82 -19.69
CA ALA A 343 12.39 -10.17 -20.77
C ALA A 343 12.42 -10.98 -22.08
N SER A 344 11.25 -11.10 -22.72
CA SER A 344 11.13 -11.55 -24.11
C SER A 344 11.85 -10.59 -25.07
N SER A 345 12.06 -10.99 -26.33
CA SER A 345 12.69 -10.12 -27.33
C SER A 345 11.92 -8.81 -27.52
N THR A 346 10.58 -8.86 -27.55
CA THR A 346 9.73 -7.66 -27.66
C THR A 346 9.78 -6.82 -26.39
N GLU A 347 9.76 -7.42 -25.21
CA GLU A 347 9.89 -6.69 -23.94
C GLU A 347 11.24 -5.99 -23.82
N ARG A 348 12.32 -6.60 -24.31
CA ARG A 348 13.64 -5.96 -24.37
C ARG A 348 13.64 -4.71 -25.24
N GLN A 349 12.91 -4.71 -26.36
CA GLN A 349 12.76 -3.51 -27.19
C GLN A 349 12.05 -2.39 -26.42
N LEU A 350 10.96 -2.72 -25.70
CA LEU A 350 10.26 -1.78 -24.82
C LEU A 350 11.19 -1.25 -23.72
N ALA A 351 11.98 -2.13 -23.12
CA ALA A 351 12.95 -1.81 -22.07
C ALA A 351 14.06 -0.88 -22.55
N MET A 352 14.63 -1.12 -23.73
CA MET A 352 15.66 -0.25 -24.31
C MET A 352 15.10 1.14 -24.62
N ALA A 353 13.87 1.22 -25.14
CA ALA A 353 13.20 2.51 -25.32
C ALA A 353 12.93 3.22 -23.99
N ALA A 354 12.55 2.49 -22.94
CA ALA A 354 12.36 3.05 -21.60
C ALA A 354 13.69 3.53 -20.97
N ASN A 355 14.78 2.78 -21.13
CA ASN A 355 16.11 3.19 -20.68
C ASN A 355 16.57 4.47 -21.40
N ALA A 356 16.38 4.55 -22.73
CA ALA A 356 16.72 5.74 -23.49
C ALA A 356 15.96 6.98 -22.99
N ARG A 357 14.65 6.86 -22.71
CA ARG A 357 13.85 7.95 -22.11
C ARG A 357 14.35 8.35 -20.72
N ALA A 358 14.81 7.39 -19.94
CA ALA A 358 15.35 7.61 -18.60
C ALA A 358 16.80 8.15 -18.59
N GLY A 359 17.47 8.21 -19.75
CA GLY A 359 18.89 8.52 -19.85
C GLY A 359 19.78 7.41 -19.27
N TRP A 360 19.31 6.17 -19.25
CA TRP A 360 20.02 4.99 -18.74
C TRP A 360 20.69 4.20 -19.87
N PRO A 361 21.73 3.40 -19.57
CA PRO A 361 22.39 2.58 -20.58
C PRO A 361 21.45 1.54 -21.21
N ALA A 362 21.70 1.23 -22.48
CA ALA A 362 21.16 0.03 -23.10
C ALA A 362 21.90 -1.19 -22.55
N TRP A 363 21.18 -2.10 -21.88
CA TRP A 363 21.79 -3.27 -21.25
C TRP A 363 21.70 -4.55 -22.09
N ALA A 364 20.74 -4.62 -23.02
CA ALA A 364 20.50 -5.78 -23.87
C ALA A 364 20.51 -5.38 -25.35
N THR A 365 20.87 -6.31 -26.23
CA THR A 365 20.69 -6.13 -27.68
C THR A 365 19.24 -6.41 -28.06
N THR A 366 18.74 -5.70 -29.07
CA THR A 366 17.40 -5.87 -29.63
C THR A 366 17.50 -6.60 -30.97
N ASP A 367 17.96 -7.86 -30.93
CA ASP A 367 18.07 -8.72 -32.11
C ASP A 367 16.77 -9.52 -32.35
#